data_AF-A0AAX3INQ1-F1
#
_entry.id   AF-A0AAX3INQ1-F1
#
_cell.length_a   1.000
_cell.length_b   1.000
_cell.length_c   1.000
_cell.angle_alpha   90.00
_cell.angle_beta   90.00
_cell.angle_gamma   90.00
#
_symmetry.space_group_name_H-M   'P 1'
#
loop_
_entity.id
_entity.type
_entity.pdbx_description
1 polymer ?
#
loop_
_entity_poly.entity_id
_entity_poly.type
_entity_poly.pdbx_seq_one_letter_code
_entity_poly.pdbx_strand_id
1 'polypeptide(L)'
;MEEKKYAVTLEFKVGVTDDDLTFNVKTEYHQVTVLYVKDAMTCLMFKLPEIVRAGWIAFEGMDANVKNGFEHKIKLDFCTQDGDEWDVSAKVDNPNEIGHTLIGIIEKILLKDPVIDEILQNAK
;
A
#
# COMPACT_ATOMS: atom_id res chain seq x y z
N MET A 1 2.62 9.77 -28.95
CA MET A 1 3.51 9.65 -27.78
C MET A 1 3.49 8.21 -27.33
N GLU A 2 4.62 7.67 -26.87
CA GLU A 2 4.72 6.27 -26.46
C GLU A 2 4.39 6.16 -24.96
N GLU A 3 3.44 5.29 -24.63
CA GLU A 3 3.06 4.99 -23.26
C GLU A 3 4.22 4.31 -22.52
N LYS A 4 4.67 4.91 -21.42
CA LYS A 4 5.68 4.32 -20.53
C LYS A 4 4.97 3.60 -19.39
N LYS A 5 5.38 2.35 -19.14
CA LYS A 5 4.85 1.51 -18.07
C LYS A 5 5.94 1.18 -17.09
N TYR A 6 5.61 1.13 -15.80
CA TYR A 6 6.50 0.71 -14.72
C TYR A 6 5.76 -0.22 -13.78
N ALA A 7 6.25 -1.45 -13.65
CA ALA A 7 5.68 -2.44 -12.74
C ALA A 7 6.51 -2.54 -11.46
N VAL A 8 5.81 -2.61 -10.33
CA VAL A 8 6.39 -2.74 -8.99
C VAL A 8 5.59 -3.75 -8.17
N THR A 9 6.26 -4.57 -7.36
CA THR A 9 5.60 -5.37 -6.31
C THR A 9 5.92 -4.78 -4.94
N LEU A 10 4.89 -4.49 -4.16
CA LEU A 10 4.96 -4.18 -2.74
C LEU A 10 4.62 -5.45 -1.94
N GLU A 11 5.59 -5.99 -1.22
CA GLU A 11 5.34 -7.03 -0.22
C GLU A 11 5.07 -6.35 1.11
N PHE A 12 3.87 -6.55 1.66
CA PHE A 12 3.42 -5.96 2.90
C PHE A 12 3.05 -7.07 3.89
N LYS A 13 3.81 -7.17 4.97
CA LYS A 13 3.62 -8.16 6.02
C LYS A 13 3.42 -7.47 7.36
N VAL A 14 2.36 -7.87 8.05
CA VAL A 14 2.07 -7.47 9.43
C VAL A 14 2.19 -8.69 10.32
N GLY A 15 3.06 -8.62 11.32
CA GLY A 15 3.13 -9.60 12.40
C GLY A 15 2.53 -9.02 13.68
N VAL A 16 1.86 -9.85 14.46
CA VAL A 16 1.31 -9.47 15.77
C VAL A 16 2.22 -10.03 16.85
N THR A 17 2.61 -9.19 17.79
CA THR A 17 3.27 -9.58 19.05
C THR A 17 2.35 -9.28 20.22
N ASP A 18 2.69 -9.74 21.42
CA ASP A 18 1.82 -9.60 22.60
C ASP A 18 1.46 -8.13 22.90
N ASP A 19 2.34 -7.18 22.53
CA ASP A 19 2.18 -5.76 22.86
C ASP A 19 2.07 -4.82 21.63
N ASP A 20 2.45 -5.25 20.43
CA ASP A 20 2.48 -4.37 19.24
C ASP A 20 2.44 -5.10 17.89
N LEU A 21 2.23 -4.32 16.82
CA LEU A 21 2.33 -4.74 15.43
C LEU A 21 3.75 -4.52 14.88
N THR A 22 4.27 -5.54 14.21
CA THR A 22 5.52 -5.47 13.46
C THR A 22 5.22 -5.38 11.97
N PHE A 23 5.92 -4.50 11.25
CA PHE A 23 5.71 -4.30 9.82
C PHE A 23 6.98 -4.63 9.06
N ASN A 24 6.86 -5.49 8.05
CA ASN A 24 7.91 -5.72 7.07
C ASN A 24 7.37 -5.34 5.70
N VAL A 25 7.93 -4.27 5.15
CA VAL A 25 7.53 -3.71 3.86
C VAL A 25 8.71 -3.75 2.92
N LYS A 26 8.55 -4.41 1.78
CA LYS A 26 9.58 -4.51 0.74
C LYS A 26 9.02 -4.09 -0.60
N THR A 27 9.87 -3.45 -1.37
CA THR A 27 9.55 -3.02 -2.73
C THR A 27 10.48 -3.72 -3.71
N GLU A 28 9.91 -4.38 -4.71
CA GLU A 28 10.62 -4.99 -5.83
C GLU A 28 10.27 -4.23 -7.11
N TYR A 29 11.27 -3.68 -7.78
CA TYR A 29 11.12 -3.00 -9.08
C TYR A 29 11.43 -3.99 -10.20
N HIS A 30 10.49 -4.18 -11.13
CA HIS A 30 10.65 -5.16 -12.22
C HIS A 30 11.46 -4.64 -13.40
N GLN A 31 11.89 -3.38 -13.35
CA GLN A 31 12.62 -2.69 -14.39
C GLN A 31 13.29 -1.43 -13.84
N VAL A 32 14.18 -0.82 -14.64
CA VAL A 32 14.72 0.52 -14.33
C VAL A 32 13.56 1.50 -14.24
N THR A 33 13.44 2.16 -13.09
CA THR A 33 12.29 3.00 -12.76
C THR A 33 12.67 4.47 -12.62
N VAL A 34 11.67 5.36 -12.64
CA VAL A 34 11.83 6.82 -12.55
C VAL A 34 11.56 7.34 -11.14
N LEU A 35 11.93 8.61 -10.90
CA LEU A 35 11.82 9.24 -9.59
C LEU A 35 10.38 9.23 -9.05
N TYR A 36 9.39 9.55 -9.89
CA TYR A 36 7.97 9.53 -9.49
C TYR A 36 7.56 8.19 -8.86
N VAL A 37 7.91 7.07 -9.50
CA VAL A 37 7.59 5.73 -8.99
C VAL A 37 8.31 5.47 -7.67
N LYS A 38 9.58 5.88 -7.53
CA LYS A 38 10.33 5.72 -6.27
C LYS A 38 9.72 6.54 -5.14
N ASP A 39 9.28 7.75 -5.41
CA ASP A 39 8.64 8.63 -4.42
C ASP A 39 7.28 8.08 -4.01
N ALA A 40 6.48 7.60 -4.97
CA ALA A 40 5.22 6.92 -4.70
C ALA A 40 5.42 5.68 -3.81
N MET A 41 6.40 4.83 -4.13
CA MET A 41 6.70 3.64 -3.31
C MET A 41 7.22 4.02 -1.92
N THR A 42 8.06 5.05 -1.82
CA THR A 42 8.52 5.57 -0.53
C THR A 42 7.35 6.06 0.32
N CYS A 43 6.43 6.82 -0.28
CA CYS A 43 5.20 7.28 0.39
C CYS A 43 4.38 6.10 0.91
N LEU A 44 4.17 5.06 0.09
CA LEU A 44 3.46 3.84 0.50
C LEU A 44 4.17 3.11 1.64
N MET A 45 5.49 2.94 1.57
CA MET A 45 6.28 2.27 2.60
C MET A 45 6.18 2.97 3.98
N PHE A 46 5.99 4.29 4.00
CA PHE A 46 5.82 5.04 5.24
C PHE A 46 4.35 5.12 5.69
N LYS A 47 3.42 5.48 4.81
CA LYS A 47 2.02 5.74 5.20
C LYS A 47 1.22 4.46 5.45
N LEU A 48 1.46 3.40 4.68
CA LEU A 48 0.65 2.19 4.77
C LEU A 48 0.75 1.50 6.14
N PRO A 49 1.94 1.28 6.74
CA PRO A 49 2.05 0.76 8.11
C PRO A 49 1.29 1.59 9.13
N GLU A 50 1.40 2.92 9.06
CA GLU A 50 0.78 3.84 10.02
C GLU A 50 -0.75 3.79 9.95
N ILE A 51 -1.32 3.74 8.74
CA ILE A 51 -2.77 3.61 8.54
C ILE A 51 -3.28 2.26 9.03
N VAL A 52 -2.56 1.18 8.71
CA VAL A 52 -2.94 -0.17 9.17
C VAL A 52 -2.86 -0.25 10.70
N ARG A 53 -1.85 0.36 11.32
CA ARG A 53 -1.74 0.46 12.79
C ARG A 53 -2.91 1.23 13.38
N ALA A 54 -3.22 2.42 12.85
CA ALA A 54 -4.33 3.25 13.31
C ALA A 54 -5.69 2.56 13.17
N GLY A 55 -5.86 1.80 12.08
CA GLY A 55 -7.09 1.07 11.76
C GLY A 55 -7.14 -0.36 12.28
N TRP A 56 -6.19 -0.83 13.10
CA TRP A 56 -6.02 -2.26 13.38
C TRP A 56 -7.29 -2.93 13.91
N ILE A 57 -8.02 -2.27 14.81
CA ILE A 57 -9.29 -2.77 15.35
C ILE A 57 -10.32 -3.03 14.24
N ALA A 58 -10.33 -2.20 13.20
CA ALA A 58 -11.21 -2.43 12.04
C ALA A 58 -10.75 -3.64 11.22
N PHE A 59 -9.44 -3.84 11.05
CA PHE A 59 -8.89 -5.03 10.40
C PHE A 59 -9.23 -6.32 11.17
N GLU A 60 -9.14 -6.31 12.51
CA GLU A 60 -9.55 -7.47 13.35
C GLU A 60 -11.04 -7.80 13.21
N GLY A 61 -11.87 -6.80 12.95
CA GLY A 61 -13.31 -6.97 12.69
C GLY A 61 -13.64 -7.58 11.31
N MET A 62 -12.72 -7.53 10.35
CA MET A 62 -12.93 -8.04 8.98
C MET A 62 -12.67 -9.54 8.87
N ASP A 63 -11.55 -10.03 9.44
CA ASP A 63 -11.17 -11.44 9.35
C ASP A 63 -10.57 -11.91 10.67
N ALA A 64 -11.13 -12.99 11.23
CA ALA A 64 -10.72 -13.57 12.50
C ALA A 64 -9.26 -14.07 12.51
N ASN A 65 -8.64 -14.25 11.34
CA ASN A 65 -7.23 -14.65 11.20
C ASN A 65 -6.26 -13.47 11.30
N VAL A 66 -6.72 -12.22 11.17
CA VAL A 66 -5.88 -11.00 11.23
C VAL A 66 -5.13 -10.89 12.55
N LYS A 67 -5.69 -11.42 13.65
CA LYS A 67 -5.02 -11.49 14.96
C LYS A 67 -3.68 -12.24 14.94
N ASN A 68 -3.43 -13.07 13.92
CA ASN A 68 -2.17 -13.78 13.73
C ASN A 68 -1.20 -13.03 12.80
N GLY A 69 -1.57 -11.83 12.37
CA GLY A 69 -0.92 -11.11 11.28
C GLY A 69 -1.40 -11.55 9.90
N PHE A 70 -0.88 -10.88 8.87
CA PHE A 70 -1.16 -11.20 7.48
C PHE A 70 -0.01 -10.80 6.56
N GLU A 71 -0.04 -11.32 5.34
CA GLU A 71 0.96 -11.02 4.31
C GLU A 71 0.27 -10.89 2.95
N HIS A 72 0.54 -9.79 2.26
CA HIS A 72 0.02 -9.53 0.92
C HIS A 72 1.14 -9.07 0.00
N LYS A 73 1.14 -9.62 -1.23
CA LYS A 73 1.91 -9.09 -2.35
C LYS A 73 0.99 -8.29 -3.25
N ILE A 74 1.32 -7.01 -3.42
CA ILE A 74 0.50 -6.04 -4.12
C ILE A 74 1.29 -5.56 -5.34
N LYS A 75 0.77 -5.86 -6.52
CA LYS A 75 1.32 -5.44 -7.81
C LYS A 75 0.75 -4.08 -8.17
N LEU A 76 1.65 -3.17 -8.52
CA LEU A 76 1.35 -1.80 -8.92
C LEU A 76 1.87 -1.59 -10.34
N ASP A 77 0.97 -1.26 -11.25
CA ASP A 77 1.30 -0.90 -12.62
C ASP A 77 1.09 0.61 -12.79
N PHE A 78 2.18 1.34 -13.02
CA PHE A 78 2.20 2.78 -13.27
C PHE A 78 2.31 3.04 -14.77
N CYS A 79 1.43 3.87 -15.32
CA CYS A 79 1.41 4.24 -16.73
C CYS A 79 1.46 5.78 -16.88
N THR A 80 2.19 6.26 -17.88
CA THR A 80 2.21 7.68 -18.24
C THR A 80 2.46 7.85 -19.75
N GLN A 81 1.88 8.88 -20.37
CA GLN A 81 2.05 9.17 -21.80
C GLN A 81 3.21 10.14 -22.10
N ASP A 82 3.46 11.10 -21.21
CA ASP A 82 4.44 12.18 -21.36
C ASP A 82 5.29 12.41 -20.11
N GLY A 83 4.93 11.81 -18.97
CA GLY A 83 5.56 11.99 -17.68
C GLY A 83 4.82 12.96 -16.75
N ASP A 84 3.79 13.64 -17.25
CA ASP A 84 3.04 14.66 -16.50
C ASP A 84 1.77 14.06 -15.86
N GLU A 85 1.05 13.19 -16.57
CA GLU A 85 -0.11 12.46 -16.05
C GLU A 85 0.23 10.99 -15.78
N TRP A 86 -0.17 10.51 -14.59
CA TRP A 86 0.15 9.17 -14.11
C TRP A 86 -1.12 8.41 -13.73
N ASP A 87 -1.34 7.29 -14.39
CA ASP A 87 -2.34 6.30 -13.99
C ASP A 87 -1.66 5.20 -13.18
N VAL A 88 -2.30 4.76 -12.11
CA VAL A 88 -1.81 3.65 -11.28
C VAL A 88 -2.93 2.65 -11.09
N SER A 89 -2.63 1.37 -11.34
CA SER A 89 -3.53 0.27 -11.00
C SER A 89 -2.87 -0.65 -9.98
N ALA A 90 -3.66 -1.12 -9.01
CA ALA A 90 -3.20 -2.01 -7.97
C ALA A 90 -3.95 -3.34 -8.01
N LYS A 91 -3.23 -4.45 -7.81
CA LYS A 91 -3.79 -5.80 -7.73
C LYS A 91 -3.10 -6.56 -6.61
N VAL A 92 -3.84 -7.38 -5.88
CA VAL A 92 -3.29 -8.24 -4.83
C VAL A 92 -3.32 -9.68 -5.31
N ASP A 93 -2.28 -10.45 -5.02
CA ASP A 93 -2.19 -11.86 -5.45
C ASP A 93 -3.25 -12.74 -4.77
N ASN A 94 -3.64 -12.39 -3.54
CA ASN A 94 -4.74 -13.04 -2.81
C ASN A 94 -5.84 -12.00 -2.49
N PRO A 95 -6.89 -11.89 -3.31
CA PRO A 95 -7.95 -10.87 -3.20
C PRO A 95 -9.00 -11.23 -2.14
N ASN A 96 -8.55 -11.38 -0.89
CA ASN A 96 -9.46 -11.43 0.26
C ASN A 96 -9.87 -10.00 0.68
N GLU A 97 -10.74 -9.89 1.67
CA GLU A 97 -11.26 -8.61 2.17
C GLU A 97 -10.14 -7.66 2.64
N ILE A 98 -9.10 -8.21 3.27
CA ILE A 98 -7.91 -7.45 3.69
C ILE A 98 -7.15 -6.91 2.47
N GLY A 99 -6.88 -7.76 1.48
CA GLY A 99 -6.21 -7.38 0.25
C GLY A 99 -6.96 -6.29 -0.53
N HIS A 100 -8.29 -6.38 -0.61
CA HIS A 100 -9.12 -5.33 -1.22
C HIS A 100 -9.08 -4.02 -0.42
N THR A 101 -9.11 -4.10 0.90
CA THR A 101 -9.00 -2.92 1.77
C THR A 101 -7.63 -2.24 1.60
N LEU A 102 -6.54 -3.02 1.53
CA LEU A 102 -5.20 -2.49 1.28
C LEU A 102 -5.11 -1.79 -0.07
N ILE A 103 -5.73 -2.33 -1.13
CA ILE A 103 -5.80 -1.65 -2.44
C ILE A 103 -6.48 -0.28 -2.30
N GLY A 104 -7.65 -0.21 -1.65
CA GLY A 104 -8.35 1.05 -1.47
C GLY A 104 -7.56 2.09 -0.65
N ILE A 105 -6.81 1.64 0.36
CA ILE A 105 -5.91 2.51 1.12
C ILE A 105 -4.77 3.01 0.25
N ILE A 106 -4.15 2.13 -0.54
CA ILE A 106 -3.04 2.48 -1.45
C ILE A 106 -3.50 3.52 -2.47
N GLU A 107 -4.66 3.33 -3.09
CA GLU A 107 -5.24 4.29 -4.04
C GLU A 107 -5.40 5.67 -3.38
N LYS A 108 -5.96 5.71 -2.16
CA LYS A 108 -6.12 6.96 -1.41
C LYS A 108 -4.79 7.63 -1.05
N ILE A 109 -3.77 6.86 -0.67
CA ILE A 109 -2.43 7.40 -0.41
C ILE A 109 -1.86 8.04 -1.69
N LEU A 110 -1.94 7.34 -2.82
CA LEU A 110 -1.38 7.80 -4.09
C LEU A 110 -2.12 9.02 -4.64
N LEU A 111 -3.44 9.07 -4.47
CA LEU A 111 -4.28 10.22 -4.81
C LEU A 111 -4.16 11.39 -3.82
N LYS A 112 -3.36 11.24 -2.75
CA LYS A 112 -3.22 12.21 -1.66
C LYS A 112 -4.57 12.63 -1.08
N ASP A 113 -5.47 11.67 -0.93
CA ASP A 113 -6.79 11.89 -0.35
C ASP A 113 -6.63 12.43 1.09
N PRO A 114 -7.26 13.57 1.44
CA PRO A 114 -7.11 14.19 2.77
C PRO A 114 -7.52 13.26 3.91
N VAL A 115 -8.38 12.27 3.67
CA VAL A 115 -8.77 11.28 4.69
C VAL A 115 -7.57 10.53 5.26
N ILE A 116 -6.52 10.35 4.46
CA ILE A 116 -5.30 9.68 4.90
C ILE A 116 -4.58 10.50 5.96
N ASP A 117 -4.47 11.81 5.75
CA ASP A 117 -3.81 12.68 6.71
C ASP A 117 -4.65 12.86 7.98
N GLU A 118 -5.98 12.85 7.88
CA GLU A 118 -6.89 12.83 9.04
C GLU A 118 -6.71 11.57 9.90
N ILE A 119 -6.65 10.38 9.27
CA ILE A 119 -6.39 9.11 9.98
C ILE A 119 -5.04 9.19 10.72
N LEU A 120 -4.00 9.67 10.04
CA LEU A 120 -2.65 9.76 10.61
C LEU A 120 -2.53 10.80 11.73
N GLN A 121 -3.34 11.86 11.70
CA GLN A 121 -3.39 12.85 12.79
C GLN A 121 -4.12 12.31 14.02
N ASN A 122 -5.21 11.58 13.84
CA ASN A 122 -6.01 11.01 14.93
C ASN A 122 -5.34 9.79 15.60
N ALA A 123 -4.35 9.20 14.95
CA ALA A 123 -3.57 8.07 15.48
C ALA A 123 -2.46 8.47 16.46
N LYS A 124 -2.20 9.78 16.64
CA LYS A 124 -1.20 10.35 17.55
C LYS A 124 -1.83 10.81 18.86
#